data_AF-A0A822FCJ4-F1
#
_entry.id   AF-A0A822FCJ4-F1
#
_cell.length_a   1.000
_cell.length_b   1.000
_cell.length_c   1.000
_cell.angle_alpha   90.00
_cell.angle_beta   90.00
_cell.angle_gamma   90.00
#
_symmetry.space_group_name_H-M   'P 1'
#
loop_
_entity.id
_entity.type
_entity.pdbx_description
1 polymer ?
#
loop_
_entity_poly.entity_id
_entity_poly.type
_entity_poly.pdbx_seq_one_letter_code
_entity_poly.pdbx_strand_id
1 'polypeptide(L)'
;SSRIVLLWAEANYTSVILQYALQYEIVGPRFTWILSSNVPLSSFNQSFNQNLVGILTIEPTTGDVVNEPINTTLLNAAYNIWQQYEPESFPGPTKVNYYALFAFDAT
;
A
#
# COMPACT_ATOMS: atom_id res chain seq x y z
N SER A 1 10.16 -19.85 -20.67
CA SER A 1 10.92 -19.41 -19.48
C SER A 1 10.30 -18.10 -19.01
N SER A 2 9.60 -18.11 -17.88
CA SER A 2 9.04 -16.89 -17.28
C SER A 2 10.06 -16.27 -16.33
N ARG A 3 10.23 -14.95 -16.39
CA ARG A 3 11.12 -14.21 -15.50
C ARG A 3 10.29 -13.61 -14.37
N ILE A 4 10.43 -14.16 -13.17
CA ILE A 4 9.70 -13.70 -11.98
C ILE A 4 10.64 -12.82 -11.16
N VAL A 5 10.15 -11.65 -10.75
CA VAL A 5 10.87 -10.71 -9.88
C VAL A 5 10.05 -10.52 -8.62
N LEU A 6 10.65 -10.81 -7.46
CA LEU A 6 10.10 -10.50 -6.15
C LEU A 6 10.74 -9.20 -5.67
N LEU A 7 9.94 -8.16 -5.47
CA LEU A 7 10.42 -6.87 -4.97
C LEU A 7 9.90 -6.65 -3.56
N TRP A 8 10.81 -6.69 -2.59
CA TRP A 8 10.56 -6.39 -1.20
C TRP A 8 11.15 -5.03 -0.83
N ALA A 9 10.33 -3.98 -0.89
CA ALA A 9 10.75 -2.62 -0.60
C ALA A 9 9.55 -1.77 -0.14
N GLU A 10 9.84 -0.66 0.56
CA GLU A 10 8.83 0.34 0.88
C GLU A 10 8.26 0.98 -0.39
N ALA A 11 7.05 1.55 -0.30
CA ALA A 11 6.30 2.05 -1.46
C ALA A 11 7.04 3.14 -2.24
N ASN A 12 7.74 4.03 -1.54
CA ASN A 12 8.59 5.08 -2.12
C ASN A 12 9.71 4.49 -3.01
N TYR A 13 10.45 3.50 -2.51
CA TYR A 13 11.52 2.86 -3.26
C TYR A 13 10.99 1.94 -4.36
N THR A 14 9.88 1.26 -4.12
CA THR A 14 9.21 0.41 -5.11
C THR A 14 8.83 1.23 -6.35
N SER A 15 8.30 2.43 -6.17
CA SER A 15 7.99 3.36 -7.27
C SER A 15 9.23 3.71 -8.09
N VAL A 16 10.33 4.06 -7.42
CA VAL A 16 11.61 4.42 -8.08
C VAL A 16 12.19 3.24 -8.85
N ILE A 17 12.22 2.05 -8.23
CA ILE A 17 12.73 0.82 -8.85
C ILE A 17 11.91 0.49 -10.10
N LEU A 18 10.58 0.57 -10.03
CA LEU A 18 9.70 0.32 -11.17
C LEU A 18 9.89 1.34 -12.30
N GLN A 19 10.14 2.61 -11.98
CA GLN A 19 10.47 3.62 -13.00
C GLN A 19 11.77 3.29 -13.75
N TYR A 20 12.83 2.89 -13.03
CA TYR A 20 14.04 2.41 -13.69
C TYR A 20 13.78 1.14 -14.48
N ALA A 21 13.02 0.21 -13.93
CA ALA A 21 12.67 -1.04 -14.57
C ALA A 21 11.91 -0.83 -15.90
N LEU A 22 11.03 0.17 -15.96
CA LEU A 22 10.35 0.59 -17.18
C LEU A 22 11.32 1.19 -18.21
N GLN A 23 12.28 2.01 -17.77
CA GLN A 23 13.30 2.59 -18.66
C GLN A 23 14.19 1.54 -19.31
N TYR A 24 14.47 0.43 -18.60
CA TYR A 24 15.29 -0.67 -19.09
C TYR A 24 14.48 -1.83 -19.71
N GLU A 25 13.18 -1.65 -19.95
CA GLU A 25 12.29 -2.66 -20.55
C GLU A 25 12.26 -4.01 -19.80
N ILE A 26 12.46 -3.97 -18.48
CA ILE A 26 12.39 -5.14 -17.60
C ILE A 26 11.04 -5.26 -16.89
N VAL A 27 10.04 -4.49 -17.32
CA VAL A 27 8.62 -4.59 -16.95
C VAL A 27 7.80 -4.81 -18.23
N GLY A 28 6.71 -5.57 -18.15
CA GLY A 28 5.84 -5.90 -19.28
C GLY A 28 5.63 -7.40 -19.43
N PRO A 29 5.05 -7.87 -20.56
CA PRO A 29 4.47 -9.21 -20.68
C PRO A 29 5.47 -10.38 -20.56
N ARG A 30 6.78 -10.11 -20.57
CA ARG A 30 7.85 -11.11 -20.40
C ARG A 30 8.28 -11.31 -18.95
N PHE A 31 7.85 -10.43 -18.06
CA PHE A 31 8.19 -10.43 -16.64
C PHE A 31 6.93 -10.48 -15.80
N THR A 32 6.99 -11.20 -14.68
CA THR A 32 5.98 -11.11 -13.63
C THR A 32 6.65 -10.49 -12.42
N TRP A 33 6.14 -9.34 -11.99
CA TRP A 33 6.62 -8.64 -10.81
C TRP A 33 5.66 -8.88 -9.66
N ILE A 34 6.18 -9.25 -8.50
CA ILE A 34 5.40 -9.41 -7.27
C ILE A 34 5.94 -8.43 -6.25
N LEU A 35 5.11 -7.46 -5.86
CA LEU A 35 5.46 -6.35 -5.00
C LEU A 35 4.96 -6.62 -3.57
N SER A 36 5.80 -6.35 -2.57
CA SER A 36 5.41 -6.36 -1.15
C SER A 36 4.67 -5.10 -0.71
N SER A 37 4.60 -4.08 -1.56
CA SER A 37 3.98 -2.80 -1.25
C SER A 37 3.16 -2.27 -2.43
N ASN A 38 2.05 -1.61 -2.13
CA ASN A 38 1.22 -0.96 -3.13
C ASN A 38 1.89 0.34 -3.61
N VAL A 39 1.84 0.56 -4.92
CA VAL A 39 2.27 1.79 -5.58
C VAL A 39 1.10 2.35 -6.39
N PRO A 40 0.67 3.59 -6.14
CA PRO A 40 -0.43 4.17 -6.90
C PRO A 40 -0.02 4.36 -8.36
N LEU A 41 -0.92 4.02 -9.30
CA LEU A 41 -0.67 4.15 -10.73
C LEU A 41 -0.35 5.59 -11.15
N SER A 42 -0.81 6.59 -10.38
CA SER A 42 -0.49 8.01 -10.58
C SER A 42 0.99 8.35 -10.33
N SER A 43 1.77 7.47 -9.70
CA SER A 43 3.22 7.63 -9.54
C SER A 43 4.01 7.35 -10.82
N PHE A 44 3.36 6.85 -11.88
CA PHE A 44 4.01 6.56 -13.16
C PHE A 44 3.57 7.56 -14.23
N ASN A 45 4.47 7.84 -15.18
CA ASN A 45 4.09 8.59 -16.37
C ASN A 45 3.07 7.78 -17.16
N GLN A 46 1.94 8.40 -17.50
CA GLN A 46 0.80 7.78 -18.16
C GLN A 46 1.17 7.05 -19.47
N SER A 47 2.21 7.52 -20.16
CA SER A 47 2.75 6.88 -21.36
C SER A 47 3.28 5.46 -21.12
N PHE A 48 3.65 5.12 -19.88
CA PHE A 48 4.16 3.79 -19.50
C PHE A 48 3.08 2.89 -18.88
N ASN A 49 1.84 3.34 -18.72
CA ASN A 49 0.79 2.54 -18.08
C ASN A 49 0.53 1.21 -18.81
N GLN A 50 0.65 1.20 -20.14
CA GLN A 50 0.51 -0.02 -20.93
C GLN A 50 1.63 -1.04 -20.68
N ASN A 51 2.76 -0.60 -20.11
CA ASN A 51 3.90 -1.45 -19.81
C ASN A 51 3.87 -2.01 -18.38
N LEU A 52 2.92 -1.58 -17.54
CA LEU A 52 2.74 -2.08 -16.17
C LEU A 52 2.04 -3.47 -16.11
N VAL A 53 1.86 -4.12 -17.26
CA VAL A 53 1.28 -5.46 -17.37
C VAL A 53 2.18 -6.47 -16.66
N GLY A 54 1.56 -7.35 -15.88
CA GLY A 54 2.27 -8.43 -15.17
C GLY A 54 2.77 -8.06 -13.78
N ILE A 55 2.35 -6.91 -13.24
CA ILE A 55 2.59 -6.53 -11.84
C ILE A 55 1.47 -7.08 -10.96
N LEU A 56 1.87 -7.76 -9.89
CA LEU A 56 1.03 -8.27 -8.81
C LEU A 56 1.46 -7.58 -7.51
N THR A 57 0.51 -7.07 -6.75
CA THR A 57 0.78 -6.44 -5.45
C THR A 57 0.18 -7.30 -4.36
N ILE A 58 0.96 -7.55 -3.31
CA ILE A 58 0.46 -8.17 -2.09
C ILE A 58 -0.04 -7.04 -1.19
N GLU A 59 -1.34 -7.05 -0.91
CA GLU A 59 -1.95 -6.14 0.05
C GLU A 59 -2.43 -6.91 1.28
N PRO A 60 -2.24 -6.37 2.50
CA PRO A 60 -2.85 -6.95 3.68
C PRO A 60 -4.37 -6.96 3.52
N THR A 61 -5.03 -7.99 4.04
CA THR A 61 -6.48 -8.14 4.01
C THR A 61 -7.23 -7.12 4.88
N THR A 62 -6.51 -6.17 5.46
CA THR A 62 -6.97 -5.44 6.63
C THR A 62 -7.31 -4.01 6.21
N GLY A 63 -8.60 -3.73 6.01
CA GLY A 63 -9.09 -2.47 5.41
C GLY A 63 -10.21 -2.66 4.38
N ASP A 64 -10.74 -1.55 3.84
CA ASP A 64 -11.79 -1.46 2.80
C ASP A 64 -11.53 -2.29 1.52
N VAL A 65 -10.31 -2.79 1.32
CA VAL A 65 -9.90 -3.54 0.13
C VAL A 65 -10.55 -4.93 0.04
N VAL A 66 -10.89 -5.53 1.19
CA VAL A 66 -11.47 -6.90 1.21
C VAL A 66 -12.90 -6.94 1.77
N ASN A 67 -13.51 -5.78 2.08
CA ASN A 67 -14.78 -5.71 2.83
C ASN A 67 -14.75 -6.60 4.09
N GLU A 68 -13.58 -6.85 4.66
CA GLU A 68 -13.47 -7.61 5.90
C GLU A 68 -14.04 -6.74 7.01
N PRO A 69 -14.97 -7.24 7.83
CA PRO A 69 -15.61 -6.45 8.88
C PRO A 69 -14.56 -6.08 9.93
N ILE A 70 -14.13 -4.83 9.88
CA ILE A 70 -13.29 -4.23 10.91
C ILE A 70 -14.19 -3.94 12.11
N ASN A 71 -13.71 -4.21 13.32
CA ASN A 71 -14.43 -3.77 14.52
C ASN A 71 -14.34 -2.23 14.64
N THR A 72 -15.28 -1.55 14.00
CA THR A 72 -15.38 -0.09 14.00
C THR A 72 -15.69 0.48 15.37
N THR A 73 -16.23 -0.32 16.30
CA THR A 73 -16.53 0.14 17.66
C THR A 73 -15.25 0.45 18.42
N LEU A 74 -14.26 -0.46 18.36
CA LEU A 74 -12.97 -0.24 19.01
C LEU A 74 -12.18 0.89 18.35
N LEU A 75 -12.18 0.93 17.01
CA LEU A 75 -11.52 2.00 16.24
C LEU A 75 -12.09 3.39 16.60
N ASN A 76 -13.43 3.51 16.64
CA ASN A 76 -14.07 4.77 16.98
C ASN A 76 -13.82 5.15 18.45
N ALA A 77 -13.77 4.19 19.37
CA ALA A 77 -13.40 4.44 20.75
C ALA A 77 -11.96 4.98 20.86
N ALA A 78 -11.01 4.38 20.14
CA ALA A 78 -9.63 4.85 20.09
C ALA A 78 -9.51 6.27 19.49
N TYR A 79 -10.25 6.57 18.42
CA TYR A 79 -10.32 7.91 17.84
C TYR A 79 -10.89 8.93 18.82
N ASN A 80 -11.96 8.59 19.54
CA ASN A 80 -12.56 9.47 20.54
C ASN A 80 -11.58 9.78 21.68
N ILE A 81 -10.84 8.77 22.15
CA ILE A 81 -9.81 8.96 23.19
C ILE A 81 -8.68 9.85 22.66
N TRP A 82 -8.15 9.58 21.46
CA TRP A 82 -7.09 10.39 20.87
C TRP A 82 -7.54 11.85 20.69
N GLN A 83 -8.74 12.06 20.16
CA GLN A 83 -9.30 13.41 20.00
C GLN A 83 -9.52 14.13 21.32
N GLN A 84 -9.88 13.41 22.39
CA GLN A 84 -10.13 13.99 23.71
C GLN A 84 -8.84 14.41 24.42
N TYR A 85 -7.80 13.57 24.38
CA TYR A 85 -6.59 13.77 25.19
C TYR A 85 -5.43 14.39 24.41
N GLU A 86 -5.37 14.16 23.10
CA GLU A 86 -4.24 14.53 22.23
C GLU A 86 -4.76 15.16 20.91
N PRO A 87 -5.62 16.21 20.97
CA PRO A 87 -6.30 16.75 19.79
C PRO A 87 -5.35 17.34 18.75
N GLU A 88 -4.20 17.87 19.17
CA GLU A 88 -3.22 18.48 18.26
C GLU A 88 -2.48 17.44 17.41
N SER A 89 -2.35 16.19 17.89
CA SER A 89 -1.69 15.10 17.18
C SER A 89 -2.65 14.19 16.41
N PHE A 90 -3.96 14.28 16.66
CA PHE A 90 -4.96 13.47 15.96
C PHE A 90 -5.13 13.94 14.51
N PRO A 91 -4.79 13.12 13.49
CA PRO A 91 -4.83 13.57 12.10
C PRO A 91 -6.25 13.55 11.51
N GLY A 92 -7.23 13.03 12.25
CA GLY A 92 -8.60 12.80 11.82
C GLY A 92 -8.85 11.34 11.39
N PRO A 93 -10.11 10.86 11.45
CA PRO A 93 -10.44 9.45 11.31
C PRO A 93 -10.15 8.86 9.93
N THR A 94 -10.07 9.72 8.91
CA THR A 94 -9.77 9.32 7.52
C THR A 94 -8.28 9.36 7.17
N LYS A 95 -7.43 9.84 8.09
CA LYS A 95 -5.99 9.98 7.89
C LYS A 95 -5.16 9.02 8.74
N VAL A 96 -5.79 8.26 9.62
CA VAL A 96 -5.11 7.22 10.39
C VAL A 96 -4.96 5.98 9.51
N ASN A 97 -3.72 5.51 9.37
CA ASN A 97 -3.44 4.28 8.63
C ASN A 97 -4.05 3.08 9.36
N TYR A 98 -4.68 2.16 8.61
CA TYR A 98 -5.25 0.95 9.17
C TYR A 98 -4.28 0.19 10.10
N TYR A 99 -2.98 0.17 9.77
CA TYR A 99 -1.97 -0.49 10.60
C TYR A 99 -1.82 0.09 12.02
N ALA A 100 -2.30 1.31 12.27
CA ALA A 100 -2.33 1.90 13.61
C ALA A 100 -3.23 1.10 14.57
N LEU A 101 -4.22 0.35 14.06
CA LEU A 101 -5.04 -0.55 14.86
C LEU A 101 -4.22 -1.67 15.49
N PHE A 102 -3.22 -2.20 14.79
CA PHE A 102 -2.38 -3.26 15.36
C PHE A 102 -1.47 -2.75 16.48
N ALA A 103 -1.09 -1.47 16.43
CA ALA A 103 -0.36 -0.86 17.55
C ALA A 103 -1.24 -0.77 18.81
N PHE A 104 -2.56 -0.64 18.66
CA PHE A 104 -3.51 -0.67 19.78
C PHE A 104 -3.78 -2.10 20.28
N ASP A 105 -3.81 -3.10 19.39
CA ASP A 105 -4.03 -4.51 19.76
C ASP A 105 -2.78 -5.17 20.38
N ALA A 106 -1.58 -4.61 20.13
CA ALA A 106 -0.32 -5.14 20.65
C ALA A 106 -0.02 -4.76 22.11
N THR A 107 -0.89 -4.01 22.80
CA THR A 107 -0.73 -3.55 24.19
C THR A 107 -1.70 -4.22 25.15
#